data_AF-A0A7S0W635-F1
#
_entry.id   AF-A0A7S0W635-F1
#
_cell.length_a   1.000
_cell.length_b   1.000
_cell.length_c   1.000
_cell.angle_alpha   90.00
_cell.angle_beta   90.00
_cell.angle_gamma   90.00
#
_symmetry.space_group_name_H-M   'P 1'
#
loop_
_entity.id
_entity.type
_entity.pdbx_description
1 polymer ?
#
loop_
_entity_poly.entity_id
_entity_poly.type
_entity_poly.pdbx_seq_one_letter_code
_entity_poly.pdbx_strand_id
1 'polypeptide(L)'
;RDRLIDLLEDPSLGVVTSVMSLLLGLVSHWPELWTYVVNKCCKLMVKLNHPTAHKDFGSEYVYYKTVNPWLQVKILRILQYYPPPDKPDVYSKLCDVLKRLLSDTTMQKNVNTNNAAHCVLFEAVNYIIHIENNADLIKAAVGMLSQRLTAANQPNYRYLSLDLMQRMSHIPDAAEQFKKHQTIVSTALKDNDVSLRRRALDVLYSMCDTGNSAQIVDELLDYLNGTDFAIREELVLRVAILAEKFSPHLQWYVDTILKLMTLAGNYVSDQVTG
;
A
#
# COMPACT_ATOMS: atom_id res chain seq x y z
N ARG A 1 4.27 27.13 21.32
CA ARG A 1 3.92 26.47 20.04
C ARG A 1 4.40 27.32 18.89
N ASP A 2 4.06 28.61 18.88
CA ASP A 2 4.40 29.60 17.85
C ASP A 2 5.85 29.56 17.36
N ARG A 3 6.85 29.55 18.27
CA ARG A 3 8.26 29.43 17.87
C ARG A 3 8.60 28.17 17.06
N LEU A 4 7.93 27.05 17.31
CA LEU A 4 8.14 25.80 16.56
C LEU A 4 7.48 25.88 15.18
N ILE A 5 6.41 26.67 15.06
CA ILE A 5 5.72 26.96 13.79
C ILE A 5 6.59 27.79 12.88
N ASP A 6 7.28 28.78 13.44
CA ASP A 6 8.15 29.68 12.69
C ASP A 6 9.31 28.89 12.07
N LEU A 7 9.83 27.88 12.79
CA LEU A 7 10.89 27.00 12.28
C LEU A 7 10.43 26.07 11.14
N LEU A 8 9.13 25.92 10.88
CA LEU A 8 8.64 25.21 9.68
C LEU A 8 8.78 26.04 8.41
N GLU A 9 9.04 27.34 8.54
CA GLU A 9 9.30 28.28 7.44
C GLU A 9 10.78 28.66 7.33
N ASP A 10 11.64 27.97 8.09
CA ASP A 10 13.09 28.19 8.03
C ASP A 10 13.62 27.93 6.60
N PRO A 11 14.51 28.78 6.07
CA PRO A 11 15.12 28.58 4.75
C PRO A 11 15.89 27.25 4.64
N SER A 12 16.44 26.76 5.76
CA SER A 12 17.18 25.50 5.81
C SER A 12 16.22 24.32 5.92
N LEU A 13 16.12 23.52 4.86
CA LEU A 13 15.36 22.28 4.91
C LEU A 13 15.92 21.28 5.95
N GLY A 14 17.18 21.41 6.37
CA GLY A 14 17.73 20.63 7.48
C GLY A 14 17.08 20.96 8.83
N VAL A 15 16.84 22.26 9.10
CA VAL A 15 16.09 22.72 10.27
C VAL A 15 14.65 22.21 10.19
N VAL A 16 13.99 22.43 9.04
CA VAL A 16 12.60 21.97 8.83
C VAL A 16 12.48 20.46 9.03
N THR A 17 13.41 19.65 8.50
CA THR A 17 13.40 18.19 8.66
C THR A 17 13.54 17.75 10.12
N SER A 18 14.37 18.46 10.88
CA SER A 18 14.57 18.19 12.31
C SER A 18 13.32 18.54 13.11
N VAL A 19 12.75 19.71 12.86
CA VAL A 19 11.51 20.19 13.50
C VAL A 19 10.33 19.27 13.18
N MET A 20 10.22 18.81 11.92
CA MET A 20 9.19 17.85 11.50
C MET A 20 9.32 16.50 12.21
N SER A 21 10.52 16.10 12.63
CA SER A 21 10.71 14.87 13.41
C SER A 21 10.18 15.01 14.84
N LEU A 22 10.47 16.15 15.48
CA LEU A 22 9.88 16.48 16.78
C LEU A 22 8.35 16.60 16.67
N LEU A 23 7.88 17.32 15.66
CA LEU A 23 6.47 17.51 15.41
C LEU A 23 5.74 16.17 15.21
N LEU A 24 6.31 15.24 14.45
CA LEU A 24 5.74 13.91 14.27
C LEU A 24 5.49 13.20 15.61
N GLY A 25 6.43 13.30 16.56
CA GLY A 25 6.25 12.77 17.92
C GLY A 25 5.22 13.54 18.74
N LEU A 26 5.06 14.85 18.54
CA LEU A 26 4.07 15.66 19.23
C LEU A 26 2.64 15.40 18.71
N VAL A 27 2.45 15.35 17.38
CA VAL A 27 1.13 15.10 16.77
C VAL A 27 0.64 13.68 17.04
N SER A 28 1.54 12.72 17.25
CA SER A 28 1.15 11.36 17.59
C SER A 28 0.54 11.21 18.98
N HIS A 29 0.80 12.17 19.88
CA HIS A 29 0.27 12.17 21.25
C HIS A 29 -0.83 13.21 21.45
N TRP A 30 -0.74 14.36 20.77
CA TRP A 30 -1.67 15.48 20.96
C TRP A 30 -2.08 16.15 19.64
N PRO A 31 -2.73 15.44 18.70
CA PRO A 31 -3.02 15.96 17.35
C PRO A 31 -3.86 17.25 17.37
N GLU A 32 -4.86 17.33 18.25
CA GLU A 32 -5.75 18.49 18.42
C GLU A 32 -5.00 19.82 18.66
N LEU A 33 -3.80 19.75 19.23
CA LEU A 33 -3.01 20.92 19.59
C LEU A 33 -2.22 21.53 18.42
N TRP A 34 -2.16 20.82 17.28
CA TRP A 34 -1.25 21.10 16.15
C TRP A 34 -1.96 21.15 14.78
N THR A 35 -3.29 21.30 14.74
CA THR A 35 -4.11 21.34 13.51
C THR A 35 -3.64 22.34 12.45
N TYR A 36 -3.09 23.49 12.86
CA TYR A 36 -2.54 24.49 11.94
C TYR A 36 -1.42 23.96 11.04
N VAL A 37 -0.74 22.87 11.45
CA VAL A 37 0.39 22.33 10.68
C VAL A 37 -0.05 21.69 9.38
N VAL A 38 -1.30 21.24 9.29
CA VAL A 38 -1.86 20.58 8.10
C VAL A 38 -1.66 21.46 6.86
N ASN A 39 -2.07 22.72 6.93
CA ASN A 39 -1.94 23.64 5.80
C ASN A 39 -0.47 23.92 5.45
N LYS A 40 0.42 24.05 6.45
CA LYS A 40 1.86 24.25 6.20
C LYS A 40 2.48 23.03 5.52
N CYS A 41 2.15 21.83 6.01
CA CYS A 41 2.56 20.55 5.44
C CYS A 41 2.11 20.41 3.98
N CYS A 42 0.83 20.65 3.68
CA CYS A 42 0.33 20.59 2.30
C CYS A 42 1.04 21.58 1.38
N LYS A 43 1.19 22.84 1.79
CA LYS A 43 1.91 23.86 1.01
C LYS A 43 3.36 23.49 0.76
N LEU A 44 4.05 22.97 1.79
CA LEU A 44 5.44 22.53 1.65
C LEU A 44 5.56 21.32 0.73
N MET A 45 4.64 20.36 0.80
CA MET A 45 4.58 19.22 -0.13
C MET A 45 4.44 19.67 -1.59
N VAL A 46 3.58 20.66 -1.83
CA VAL A 46 3.39 21.26 -3.16
C VAL A 46 4.67 21.96 -3.64
N LYS A 47 5.34 22.73 -2.77
CA LYS A 47 6.60 23.40 -3.10
C LYS A 47 7.72 22.40 -3.41
N LEU A 48 7.89 21.34 -2.61
CA LEU A 48 8.93 20.32 -2.80
C LEU A 48 8.75 19.55 -4.13
N ASN A 49 7.51 19.44 -4.62
CA ASN A 49 7.18 18.78 -5.88
C ASN A 49 6.95 19.75 -7.06
N HIS A 50 7.36 21.02 -6.90
CA HIS A 50 7.35 21.97 -8.00
C HIS A 50 8.52 21.69 -8.96
N PRO A 51 8.37 21.83 -10.30
CA PRO A 51 9.45 21.56 -11.25
C PRO A 51 10.75 22.36 -10.99
N THR A 52 10.65 23.55 -10.39
CA THR A 52 11.78 24.41 -10.05
C THR A 52 12.31 24.21 -8.62
N ALA A 53 11.77 23.28 -7.85
CA ALA A 53 12.10 23.13 -6.43
C ALA A 53 13.61 22.94 -6.16
N HIS A 54 14.33 22.29 -7.08
CA HIS A 54 15.79 22.15 -7.01
C HIS A 54 16.55 23.49 -7.03
N LYS A 55 15.98 24.53 -7.66
CA LYS A 55 16.51 25.90 -7.66
C LYS A 55 16.14 26.64 -6.39
N ASP A 56 14.92 26.41 -5.90
CA ASP A 56 14.34 27.14 -4.77
C ASP A 56 14.94 26.69 -3.43
N PHE A 57 15.29 25.39 -3.31
CA PHE A 57 15.80 24.81 -2.06
C PHE A 57 17.30 24.51 -2.06
N GLY A 58 17.99 24.59 -3.20
CA GLY A 58 19.40 24.21 -3.31
C GLY A 58 19.59 22.74 -3.73
N SER A 59 20.69 22.48 -4.44
CA SER A 59 21.01 21.16 -5.00
C SER A 59 21.43 20.14 -3.94
N GLU A 60 21.90 20.60 -2.78
CA GLU A 60 22.30 19.78 -1.65
C GLU A 60 21.13 18.98 -1.04
N TYR A 61 19.90 19.46 -1.21
CA TYR A 61 18.69 18.76 -0.77
C TYR A 61 18.10 17.85 -1.86
N VAL A 62 18.73 17.76 -3.04
CA VAL A 62 18.28 16.88 -4.12
C VAL A 62 19.02 15.55 -4.03
N TYR A 63 18.30 14.50 -3.64
CA TYR A 63 18.82 13.15 -3.60
C TYR A 63 18.36 12.38 -4.84
N TYR A 64 19.29 12.08 -5.75
CA TYR A 64 19.03 11.34 -6.99
C TYR A 64 17.76 11.78 -7.74
N LYS A 65 17.66 13.08 -8.06
CA LYS A 65 16.52 13.74 -8.74
C LYS A 65 15.26 13.95 -7.88
N THR A 66 15.23 13.49 -6.64
CA THR A 66 14.11 13.71 -5.71
C THR A 66 14.48 14.79 -4.70
N VAL A 67 13.68 15.85 -4.59
CA VAL A 67 13.91 16.93 -3.63
C VAL A 67 13.51 16.47 -2.23
N ASN A 68 14.47 16.36 -1.33
CA ASN A 68 14.33 15.98 0.08
C ASN A 68 13.26 14.89 0.35
N PRO A 69 13.48 13.65 -0.14
CA PRO A 69 12.50 12.57 -0.03
C PRO A 69 12.08 12.28 1.42
N TRP A 70 13.00 12.37 2.38
CA TRP A 70 12.71 12.12 3.79
C TRP A 70 11.78 13.16 4.40
N LEU A 71 11.92 14.43 4.02
CA LEU A 71 11.00 15.48 4.45
C LEU A 71 9.60 15.25 3.86
N GLN A 72 9.51 14.87 2.59
CA GLN A 72 8.23 14.53 1.96
C GLN A 72 7.51 13.37 2.67
N VAL A 73 8.24 12.31 3.02
CA VAL A 73 7.69 11.19 3.81
C VAL A 73 7.19 11.67 5.18
N LYS A 74 7.97 12.49 5.89
CA LYS A 74 7.54 13.04 7.19
C LYS A 74 6.29 13.90 7.08
N ILE A 75 6.19 14.71 6.03
CA ILE A 75 5.01 15.53 5.74
C ILE A 75 3.77 14.62 5.59
N LEU A 76 3.83 13.64 4.70
CA LEU A 76 2.71 12.73 4.44
C LEU A 76 2.31 11.94 5.69
N ARG A 77 3.29 11.55 6.52
CA ARG A 77 3.03 10.85 7.78
C ARG A 77 2.38 11.74 8.84
N ILE A 78 2.77 13.02 8.93
CA ILE A 78 2.11 13.99 9.81
C ILE A 78 0.66 14.21 9.37
N LEU A 79 0.42 14.32 8.06
CA LEU A 79 -0.92 14.54 7.53
C LEU A 79 -1.88 13.37 7.85
N GLN A 80 -1.38 12.15 8.05
CA GLN A 80 -2.17 10.98 8.47
C GLN A 80 -2.67 11.06 9.94
N TYR A 81 -2.30 12.08 10.71
CA TYR A 81 -2.90 12.31 12.05
C TYR A 81 -4.15 13.20 12.01
N TYR A 82 -4.57 13.64 10.82
CA TYR A 82 -5.63 14.62 10.67
C TYR A 82 -6.65 14.17 9.62
N PRO A 83 -7.89 14.68 9.68
CA PRO A 83 -8.81 14.57 8.56
C PRO A 83 -8.28 15.31 7.32
N PRO A 84 -8.93 15.12 6.15
CA PRO A 84 -8.58 15.84 4.94
C PRO A 84 -8.51 17.37 5.17
N PRO A 85 -7.58 18.10 4.52
CA PRO A 85 -7.42 19.53 4.72
C PRO A 85 -8.72 20.32 4.43
N ASP A 86 -9.14 21.17 5.38
CA ASP A 86 -10.37 21.96 5.29
C ASP A 86 -10.42 22.93 4.09
N LYS A 87 -9.25 23.38 3.62
CA LYS A 87 -9.14 24.39 2.55
C LYS A 87 -9.14 23.71 1.18
N PRO A 88 -10.21 23.86 0.36
CA PRO A 88 -10.34 23.14 -0.92
C PRO A 88 -9.18 23.41 -1.89
N ASP A 89 -8.72 24.65 -2.01
CA ASP A 89 -7.62 25.02 -2.90
C ASP A 89 -6.30 24.35 -2.53
N VAL A 90 -6.03 24.21 -1.22
CA VAL A 90 -4.83 23.57 -0.71
C VAL A 90 -4.92 22.07 -0.92
N TYR A 91 -6.10 21.50 -0.66
CA TYR A 91 -6.34 20.08 -0.86
C TYR A 91 -6.25 19.68 -2.33
N SER A 92 -6.84 20.46 -3.25
CA SER A 92 -6.76 20.21 -4.69
C SER A 92 -5.31 20.17 -5.19
N LYS A 93 -4.48 21.13 -4.77
CA LYS A 93 -3.06 21.16 -5.14
C LYS A 93 -2.29 19.97 -4.58
N LEU A 94 -2.61 19.52 -3.38
CA LEU A 94 -2.04 18.31 -2.81
C LEU A 94 -2.46 17.08 -3.64
N CYS A 95 -3.75 16.97 -4.00
CA CYS A 95 -4.24 15.90 -4.87
C CYS A 95 -3.52 15.88 -6.23
N ASP A 96 -3.21 17.05 -6.82
CA ASP A 96 -2.43 17.12 -8.06
C ASP A 96 -0.99 16.63 -7.90
N VAL A 97 -0.37 16.85 -6.73
CA VAL A 97 0.93 16.25 -6.38
C VAL A 97 0.79 14.73 -6.29
N LEU A 98 -0.22 14.22 -5.56
CA LEU A 98 -0.44 12.79 -5.38
C LEU A 98 -0.70 12.08 -6.73
N LYS A 99 -1.54 12.66 -7.60
CA LYS A 99 -1.80 12.15 -8.96
C LYS A 99 -0.51 12.05 -9.77
N ARG A 100 0.35 13.09 -9.73
CA ARG A 100 1.65 13.08 -10.43
C ARG A 100 2.56 11.97 -9.91
N LEU A 101 2.67 11.83 -8.59
CA LEU A 101 3.46 10.76 -7.97
C LEU A 101 2.97 9.37 -8.40
N LEU A 102 1.65 9.14 -8.39
CA LEU A 102 1.06 7.87 -8.84
C LEU A 102 1.28 7.59 -10.33
N SER A 103 1.29 8.63 -11.16
CA SER A 103 1.49 8.50 -12.61
C SER A 103 2.96 8.26 -13.02
N ASP A 104 3.93 8.60 -12.17
CA ASP A 104 5.33 8.37 -12.48
C ASP A 104 5.71 6.91 -12.22
N THR A 105 5.63 6.12 -13.29
CA THR A 105 5.92 4.69 -13.22
C THR A 105 7.38 4.38 -13.58
N THR A 106 8.20 5.39 -13.87
CA THR A 106 9.49 5.21 -14.54
C THR A 106 10.54 4.55 -13.65
N MET A 107 11.08 3.40 -14.09
CA MET A 107 12.18 2.71 -13.41
C MET A 107 13.50 3.15 -14.02
N GLN A 108 14.37 3.69 -13.16
CA GLN A 108 15.72 4.11 -13.54
C GLN A 108 16.71 2.96 -13.29
N LYS A 109 17.86 2.99 -13.98
CA LYS A 109 18.93 2.00 -13.76
C LYS A 109 19.50 2.06 -12.34
N ASN A 110 19.50 3.25 -11.74
CA ASN A 110 20.05 3.45 -10.42
C ASN A 110 19.00 3.12 -9.34
N VAL A 111 19.31 2.12 -8.52
CA VAL A 111 18.45 1.65 -7.41
C VAL A 111 18.17 2.77 -6.40
N ASN A 112 19.13 3.65 -6.11
CA ASN A 112 18.94 4.75 -5.16
C ASN A 112 17.96 5.79 -5.69
N THR A 113 17.96 6.05 -7.01
CA THR A 113 16.96 6.90 -7.65
C THR A 113 15.56 6.34 -7.47
N ASN A 114 15.40 5.04 -7.72
CA ASN A 114 14.10 4.38 -7.54
C ASN A 114 13.69 4.39 -6.07
N ASN A 115 14.57 4.00 -5.15
CA ASN A 115 14.26 3.95 -3.72
C ASN A 115 13.82 5.31 -3.16
N ALA A 116 14.47 6.40 -3.59
CA ALA A 116 14.12 7.76 -3.19
C ALA A 116 12.74 8.19 -3.68
N ALA A 117 12.41 7.92 -4.94
CA ALA A 117 11.09 8.22 -5.48
C ALA A 117 10.00 7.31 -4.85
N HIS A 118 10.32 6.04 -4.64
CA HIS A 118 9.38 5.04 -4.12
C HIS A 118 9.03 5.23 -2.66
N CYS A 119 9.95 5.66 -1.81
CA CYS A 119 9.61 5.89 -0.40
C CYS A 119 8.57 7.01 -0.28
N VAL A 120 8.67 8.06 -1.10
CA VAL A 120 7.66 9.13 -1.19
C VAL A 120 6.36 8.60 -1.77
N LEU A 121 6.42 7.81 -2.85
CA LEU A 121 5.26 7.22 -3.51
C LEU A 121 4.44 6.32 -2.57
N PHE A 122 5.08 5.39 -1.87
CA PHE A 122 4.38 4.48 -0.97
C PHE A 122 3.80 5.21 0.25
N GLU A 123 4.48 6.24 0.76
CA GLU A 123 3.91 7.09 1.81
C GLU A 123 2.74 7.94 1.28
N ALA A 124 2.75 8.33 0.01
CA ALA A 124 1.63 9.02 -0.62
C ALA A 124 0.41 8.09 -0.72
N VAL A 125 0.62 6.80 -1.02
CA VAL A 125 -0.45 5.79 -0.97
C VAL A 125 -0.96 5.59 0.46
N ASN A 126 -0.08 5.53 1.48
CA ASN A 126 -0.50 5.50 2.89
C ASN A 126 -1.43 6.66 3.23
N TYR A 127 -1.09 7.87 2.78
CA TYR A 127 -1.94 9.04 2.97
C TYR A 127 -3.29 8.94 2.23
N ILE A 128 -3.31 8.41 1.00
CA ILE A 128 -4.56 8.17 0.25
C ILE A 128 -5.45 7.15 0.97
N ILE A 129 -4.86 6.07 1.50
CA ILE A 129 -5.57 5.07 2.32
C ILE A 129 -6.16 5.71 3.56
N HIS A 130 -5.45 6.63 4.21
CA HIS A 130 -5.93 7.28 5.42
C HIS A 130 -7.12 8.21 5.19
N ILE A 131 -7.13 8.97 4.08
CA ILE A 131 -8.16 10.00 3.85
C ILE A 131 -9.46 9.44 3.27
N GLU A 132 -9.41 8.33 2.52
CA GLU A 132 -10.55 7.63 1.90
C GLU A 132 -11.63 8.50 1.23
N ASN A 133 -11.28 9.70 0.76
CA ASN A 133 -12.25 10.72 0.34
C ASN A 133 -12.20 11.07 -1.15
N ASN A 134 -11.40 10.34 -1.94
CA ASN A 134 -11.19 10.62 -3.34
C ASN A 134 -11.08 9.33 -4.16
N ALA A 135 -12.19 8.92 -4.75
CA ALA A 135 -12.30 7.69 -5.55
C ALA A 135 -11.29 7.65 -6.71
N ASP A 136 -10.99 8.79 -7.35
CA ASP A 136 -10.03 8.82 -8.47
C ASP A 136 -8.60 8.54 -7.99
N LEU A 137 -8.19 9.10 -6.85
CA LEU A 137 -6.90 8.81 -6.24
C LEU A 137 -6.81 7.35 -5.80
N ILE A 138 -7.88 6.80 -5.22
CA ILE A 138 -7.96 5.39 -4.82
C ILE A 138 -7.79 4.49 -6.05
N LYS A 139 -8.55 4.74 -7.13
CA LYS A 139 -8.44 3.99 -8.39
C LYS A 139 -7.04 4.07 -8.99
N ALA A 140 -6.45 5.27 -9.04
CA ALA A 140 -5.10 5.47 -9.54
C ALA A 140 -4.05 4.75 -8.67
N ALA A 141 -4.22 4.74 -7.34
CA ALA A 141 -3.35 4.03 -6.43
C ALA A 141 -3.43 2.51 -6.63
N VAL A 142 -4.63 1.93 -6.72
CA VAL A 142 -4.77 0.48 -7.02
C VAL A 142 -4.09 0.13 -8.35
N GLY A 143 -4.34 0.89 -9.42
CA GLY A 143 -3.72 0.63 -10.72
C GLY A 143 -2.19 0.72 -10.67
N MET A 144 -1.64 1.72 -9.97
CA MET A 144 -0.20 1.87 -9.77
C MET A 144 0.39 0.66 -9.01
N LEU A 145 -0.23 0.25 -7.90
CA LEU A 145 0.23 -0.90 -7.11
C LEU A 145 0.19 -2.19 -7.95
N SER A 146 -0.86 -2.38 -8.75
CA SER A 146 -0.99 -3.53 -9.65
C SER A 146 0.10 -3.57 -10.72
N GLN A 147 0.46 -2.41 -11.26
CA GLN A 147 1.61 -2.29 -12.16
C GLN A 147 2.94 -2.58 -11.44
N ARG A 148 3.10 -2.20 -10.17
CA ARG A 148 4.32 -2.51 -9.40
C ARG A 148 4.45 -3.98 -9.07
N LEU A 149 3.33 -4.68 -8.91
CA LEU A 149 3.33 -6.12 -8.62
C LEU A 149 3.89 -6.96 -9.78
N THR A 150 3.82 -6.48 -11.02
CA THR A 150 4.35 -7.17 -12.21
C THR A 150 5.86 -6.94 -12.43
N ALA A 151 6.51 -6.09 -11.63
CA ALA A 151 7.93 -5.79 -11.75
C ALA A 151 8.80 -6.93 -11.18
N ALA A 152 8.98 -8.02 -11.94
CA ALA A 152 9.61 -9.27 -11.50
C ALA A 152 10.97 -9.10 -10.78
N ASN A 153 11.81 -8.16 -11.22
CA ASN A 153 13.15 -7.93 -10.67
C ASN A 153 13.18 -6.99 -9.44
N GLN A 154 12.03 -6.75 -8.79
CA GLN A 154 11.90 -5.80 -7.68
C GLN A 154 11.08 -6.40 -6.52
N PRO A 155 11.61 -7.40 -5.78
CA PRO A 155 10.87 -8.10 -4.73
C PRO A 155 10.38 -7.16 -3.62
N ASN A 156 11.20 -6.18 -3.22
CA ASN A 156 10.82 -5.20 -2.19
C ASN A 156 9.60 -4.36 -2.59
N TYR A 157 9.52 -3.95 -3.87
CA TYR A 157 8.40 -3.13 -4.35
C TYR A 157 7.13 -3.96 -4.46
N ARG A 158 7.24 -5.21 -4.91
CA ARG A 158 6.12 -6.15 -4.95
C ARG A 158 5.58 -6.43 -3.55
N TYR A 159 6.47 -6.61 -2.58
CA TYR A 159 6.09 -6.82 -1.18
C TYR A 159 5.33 -5.63 -0.61
N LEU A 160 5.88 -4.42 -0.75
CA LEU A 160 5.22 -3.19 -0.29
C LEU A 160 3.89 -2.95 -1.01
N SER A 161 3.82 -3.31 -2.30
CA SER A 161 2.58 -3.19 -3.07
C SER A 161 1.49 -4.10 -2.51
N LEU A 162 1.80 -5.37 -2.23
CA LEU A 162 0.85 -6.31 -1.63
C LEU A 162 0.40 -5.84 -0.23
N ASP A 163 1.30 -5.34 0.61
CA ASP A 163 0.94 -4.81 1.94
C ASP A 163 -0.05 -3.62 1.85
N LEU A 164 0.18 -2.70 0.91
CA LEU A 164 -0.74 -1.58 0.67
C LEU A 164 -2.06 -2.04 0.04
N MET A 165 -2.01 -2.99 -0.89
CA MET A 165 -3.21 -3.55 -1.50
C MET A 165 -4.12 -4.20 -0.45
N GLN A 166 -3.54 -4.94 0.49
CA GLN A 166 -4.28 -5.54 1.60
C GLN A 166 -4.98 -4.47 2.44
N ARG A 167 -4.29 -3.37 2.76
CA ARG A 167 -4.90 -2.27 3.52
C ARG A 167 -6.01 -1.57 2.73
N MET A 168 -5.82 -1.41 1.42
CA MET A 168 -6.82 -0.81 0.54
C MET A 168 -8.03 -1.70 0.28
N SER A 169 -7.96 -3.03 0.46
CA SER A 169 -9.10 -3.92 0.12
C SER A 169 -10.32 -3.68 1.01
N HIS A 170 -10.16 -3.01 2.15
CA HIS A 170 -11.25 -2.60 3.03
C HIS A 170 -11.97 -1.32 2.57
N ILE A 171 -11.41 -0.60 1.60
CA ILE A 171 -11.98 0.65 1.06
C ILE A 171 -13.00 0.28 -0.03
N PRO A 172 -14.28 0.67 0.10
CA PRO A 172 -15.32 0.31 -0.87
C PRO A 172 -15.00 0.70 -2.32
N ASP A 173 -14.46 1.91 -2.52
CA ASP A 173 -14.09 2.42 -3.84
C ASP A 173 -12.92 1.66 -4.49
N ALA A 174 -12.12 0.95 -3.68
CA ALA A 174 -11.00 0.15 -4.16
C ALA A 174 -11.45 -1.26 -4.58
N ALA A 175 -12.49 -1.81 -3.95
CA ALA A 175 -12.94 -3.19 -4.15
C ALA A 175 -13.22 -3.53 -5.62
N GLU A 176 -13.88 -2.63 -6.36
CA GLU A 176 -14.16 -2.84 -7.79
C GLU A 176 -12.88 -2.88 -8.63
N GLN A 177 -11.88 -2.05 -8.32
CA GLN A 177 -10.60 -2.06 -9.05
C GLN A 177 -9.78 -3.29 -8.70
N PHE A 178 -9.81 -3.72 -7.44
CA PHE A 178 -9.13 -4.94 -7.01
C PHE A 178 -9.58 -6.16 -7.80
N LYS A 179 -10.88 -6.31 -8.05
CA LYS A 179 -11.41 -7.39 -8.89
C LYS A 179 -10.79 -7.41 -10.30
N LYS A 180 -10.58 -6.23 -10.91
CA LYS A 180 -9.95 -6.12 -12.24
C LYS A 180 -8.49 -6.56 -12.25
N HIS A 181 -7.82 -6.48 -11.11
CA HIS A 181 -6.41 -6.84 -10.95
C HIS A 181 -6.20 -8.15 -10.19
N GLN A 182 -7.27 -8.90 -9.86
CA GLN A 182 -7.21 -10.13 -9.08
C GLN A 182 -6.20 -11.12 -9.66
N THR A 183 -6.26 -11.38 -10.97
CA THR A 183 -5.35 -12.31 -11.67
C THR A 183 -3.86 -11.95 -11.49
N ILE A 184 -3.53 -10.66 -11.36
CA ILE A 184 -2.16 -10.23 -11.09
C ILE A 184 -1.74 -10.63 -9.66
N VAL A 185 -2.63 -10.47 -8.69
CA VAL A 185 -2.41 -10.91 -7.30
C VAL A 185 -2.32 -12.44 -7.23
N SER A 186 -3.19 -13.16 -7.93
CA SER A 186 -3.16 -14.62 -8.02
C SER A 186 -1.85 -15.15 -8.60
N THR A 187 -1.26 -14.43 -9.56
CA THR A 187 0.06 -14.77 -10.10
C THR A 187 1.15 -14.65 -9.04
N ALA A 188 1.02 -13.73 -8.08
CA ALA A 188 1.97 -13.58 -6.98
C ALA A 188 1.94 -14.71 -5.94
N LEU A 189 0.88 -15.55 -5.90
CA LEU A 189 0.89 -16.80 -5.13
C LEU A 189 1.92 -17.82 -5.66
N LYS A 190 2.31 -17.71 -6.93
CA LYS A 190 3.26 -18.61 -7.58
C LYS A 190 4.71 -18.10 -7.49
N ASP A 191 4.97 -17.11 -6.64
CA ASP A 191 6.30 -16.51 -6.49
C ASP A 191 7.30 -17.45 -5.81
N ASN A 192 8.58 -17.33 -6.13
CA ASN A 192 9.63 -18.10 -5.47
C ASN A 192 9.85 -17.68 -4.01
N ASP A 193 9.51 -16.43 -3.65
CA ASP A 193 9.64 -15.91 -2.29
C ASP A 193 8.38 -16.22 -1.46
N VAL A 194 8.55 -17.06 -0.43
CA VAL A 194 7.52 -17.42 0.57
C VAL A 194 6.85 -16.19 1.18
N SER A 195 7.60 -15.11 1.42
CA SER A 195 7.08 -13.88 2.01
C SER A 195 6.11 -13.16 1.07
N LEU A 196 6.40 -13.13 -0.24
CA LEU A 196 5.51 -12.58 -1.25
C LEU A 196 4.25 -13.45 -1.40
N ARG A 197 4.41 -14.78 -1.41
CA ARG A 197 3.27 -15.71 -1.47
C ARG A 197 2.30 -15.52 -0.31
N ARG A 198 2.82 -15.38 0.92
CA ARG A 198 1.99 -15.07 2.11
C ARG A 198 1.24 -13.75 1.96
N ARG A 199 1.91 -12.69 1.51
CA ARG A 199 1.26 -11.39 1.28
C ARG A 199 0.20 -11.45 0.16
N ALA A 200 0.44 -12.21 -0.90
CA ALA A 200 -0.57 -12.41 -1.94
C ALA A 200 -1.81 -13.14 -1.41
N LEU A 201 -1.61 -14.14 -0.55
CA LEU A 201 -2.70 -14.84 0.15
C LEU A 201 -3.48 -13.88 1.07
N ASP A 202 -2.81 -12.96 1.78
CA ASP A 202 -3.46 -11.91 2.58
C ASP A 202 -4.37 -11.00 1.75
N VAL A 203 -3.89 -10.57 0.59
CA VAL A 203 -4.65 -9.69 -0.30
C VAL A 203 -5.87 -10.44 -0.87
N LEU A 204 -5.70 -11.65 -1.39
CA LEU A 204 -6.80 -12.46 -1.94
C LEU A 204 -7.86 -12.76 -0.89
N TYR A 205 -7.45 -13.10 0.32
CA TYR A 205 -8.37 -13.30 1.43
C TYR A 205 -9.16 -12.03 1.75
N SER A 206 -8.49 -10.87 1.79
CA SER A 206 -9.10 -9.60 2.19
C SER A 206 -10.01 -8.98 1.12
N MET A 207 -9.76 -9.27 -0.17
CA MET A 207 -10.58 -8.80 -1.30
C MET A 207 -11.71 -9.75 -1.72
N CYS A 208 -11.84 -10.89 -1.04
CA CYS A 208 -12.85 -11.89 -1.35
C CYS A 208 -14.24 -11.43 -0.91
N ASP A 209 -15.22 -11.57 -1.79
CA ASP A 209 -16.63 -11.35 -1.55
C ASP A 209 -17.49 -12.39 -2.29
N THR A 210 -18.81 -12.29 -2.14
CA THR A 210 -19.76 -13.23 -2.77
C THR A 210 -19.70 -13.25 -4.30
N GLY A 211 -19.12 -12.22 -4.94
CA GLY A 211 -19.03 -12.12 -6.38
C GLY A 211 -17.77 -12.76 -6.98
N ASN A 212 -16.70 -12.96 -6.19
CA ASN A 212 -15.44 -13.54 -6.67
C ASN A 212 -14.96 -14.76 -5.85
N SER A 213 -15.70 -15.17 -4.81
CA SER A 213 -15.31 -16.26 -3.91
C SER A 213 -14.99 -17.57 -4.61
N ALA A 214 -15.82 -17.98 -5.59
CA ALA A 214 -15.59 -19.20 -6.35
C ALA A 214 -14.23 -19.19 -7.05
N GLN A 215 -13.91 -18.11 -7.76
CA GLN A 215 -12.64 -17.98 -8.49
C GLN A 215 -11.45 -17.95 -7.52
N ILE A 216 -11.53 -17.18 -6.43
CA ILE A 216 -10.44 -17.10 -5.45
C ILE A 216 -10.20 -18.47 -4.81
N VAL A 217 -11.27 -19.14 -4.37
CA VAL A 217 -11.15 -20.46 -3.72
C VAL A 217 -10.59 -21.51 -4.66
N ASP A 218 -10.99 -21.54 -5.93
CA ASP A 218 -10.42 -22.46 -6.92
C ASP A 218 -8.92 -22.20 -7.12
N GLU A 219 -8.50 -20.94 -7.23
CA GLU A 219 -7.07 -20.58 -7.34
C GLU A 219 -6.27 -20.98 -6.09
N LEU A 220 -6.86 -20.87 -4.89
CA LEU A 220 -6.24 -21.28 -3.63
C LEU A 220 -6.13 -22.81 -3.51
N LEU A 221 -7.14 -23.55 -3.95
CA LEU A 221 -7.10 -25.02 -4.01
C LEU A 221 -6.07 -25.53 -5.01
N ASP A 222 -5.96 -24.89 -6.18
CA ASP A 222 -4.93 -25.19 -7.17
C ASP A 222 -3.53 -24.93 -6.61
N TYR A 223 -3.34 -23.82 -5.89
CA TYR A 223 -2.10 -23.50 -5.21
C TYR A 223 -1.77 -24.54 -4.12
N LEU A 224 -2.77 -25.00 -3.34
CA LEU A 224 -2.60 -25.99 -2.27
C LEU A 224 -1.92 -27.28 -2.77
N ASN A 225 -2.27 -27.75 -3.98
CA ASN A 225 -1.79 -29.01 -4.56
C ASN A 225 -0.26 -29.04 -4.78
N GLY A 226 0.40 -27.88 -4.89
CA GLY A 226 1.84 -27.77 -5.15
C GLY A 226 2.65 -26.99 -4.10
N THR A 227 2.04 -26.62 -2.97
CA THR A 227 2.65 -25.67 -2.01
C THR A 227 3.45 -26.35 -0.90
N ASP A 228 4.57 -25.74 -0.48
CA ASP A 228 5.40 -26.18 0.64
C ASP A 228 4.63 -26.28 1.97
N PHE A 229 5.09 -27.13 2.90
CA PHE A 229 4.45 -27.36 4.20
C PHE A 229 4.24 -26.08 5.04
N ALA A 230 5.08 -25.04 4.87
CA ALA A 230 5.11 -23.87 5.74
C ALA A 230 3.94 -22.87 5.61
N ILE A 231 3.15 -22.92 4.53
CA ILE A 231 1.97 -22.04 4.31
C ILE A 231 0.67 -22.88 4.26
N ARG A 232 0.79 -24.20 4.22
CA ARG A 232 -0.31 -25.10 3.88
C ARG A 232 -1.46 -25.08 4.90
N GLU A 233 -1.13 -25.13 6.19
CA GLU A 233 -2.13 -25.09 7.28
C GLU A 233 -2.94 -23.78 7.25
N GLU A 234 -2.24 -22.66 7.12
CA GLU A 234 -2.85 -21.33 7.00
C GLU A 234 -3.75 -21.23 5.76
N LEU A 235 -3.30 -21.78 4.62
CA LEU A 235 -4.06 -21.82 3.38
C LEU A 235 -5.35 -22.63 3.53
N VAL A 236 -5.28 -23.82 4.13
CA VAL A 236 -6.45 -24.68 4.36
C VAL A 236 -7.49 -23.97 5.24
N LEU A 237 -7.04 -23.37 6.34
CA LEU A 237 -7.92 -22.61 7.23
C LEU A 237 -8.61 -21.45 6.51
N ARG A 238 -7.86 -20.67 5.72
CA ARG A 238 -8.42 -19.54 4.97
C ARG A 238 -9.41 -19.99 3.91
N VAL A 239 -9.12 -21.07 3.17
CA VAL A 239 -10.07 -21.61 2.18
C VAL A 239 -11.37 -22.05 2.86
N ALA A 240 -11.28 -22.74 4.01
CA ALA A 240 -12.47 -23.15 4.76
C ALA A 240 -13.32 -21.93 5.20
N ILE A 241 -12.69 -20.89 5.75
CA ILE A 241 -13.39 -19.66 6.18
C ILE A 241 -14.04 -18.95 4.99
N LEU A 242 -13.33 -18.80 3.86
CA LEU A 242 -13.88 -18.16 2.67
C LEU A 242 -15.06 -18.95 2.09
N ALA A 243 -14.94 -20.29 2.06
CA ALA A 243 -16.01 -21.15 1.59
C ALA A 243 -17.26 -21.05 2.47
N GLU A 244 -17.09 -21.04 3.80
CA GLU A 244 -18.20 -20.88 4.74
C GLU A 244 -18.87 -19.51 4.62
N LYS A 245 -18.08 -18.44 4.53
CA LYS A 245 -18.58 -17.06 4.54
C LYS A 245 -19.20 -16.61 3.22
N PHE A 246 -18.64 -17.05 2.09
CA PHE A 246 -18.99 -16.53 0.77
C PHE A 246 -19.48 -17.62 -0.20
N SER A 247 -19.99 -18.73 0.34
CA SER A 247 -20.62 -19.77 -0.48
C SER A 247 -21.79 -19.22 -1.28
N PRO A 248 -21.82 -19.40 -2.62
CA PRO A 248 -22.97 -19.04 -3.43
C PRO A 248 -24.15 -20.00 -3.22
N HIS A 249 -23.88 -21.29 -2.93
CA HIS A 249 -24.89 -22.30 -2.65
C HIS A 249 -24.30 -23.53 -1.94
N LEU A 250 -25.13 -24.27 -1.22
CA LEU A 250 -24.71 -25.40 -0.38
C LEU A 250 -23.91 -26.47 -1.15
N GLN A 251 -24.31 -26.79 -2.39
CA GLN A 251 -23.59 -27.76 -3.22
C GLN A 251 -22.12 -27.38 -3.43
N TRP A 252 -21.85 -26.11 -3.76
CA TRP A 252 -20.49 -25.62 -3.99
C TRP A 252 -19.65 -25.65 -2.69
N TYR A 253 -20.28 -25.34 -1.56
CA TYR A 253 -19.62 -25.44 -0.26
C TYR A 253 -19.21 -26.88 0.04
N VAL A 254 -20.13 -27.84 -0.10
CA VAL A 254 -19.84 -29.26 0.15
C VAL A 254 -18.73 -29.76 -0.79
N ASP A 255 -18.81 -29.43 -2.08
CA ASP A 255 -17.79 -29.83 -3.06
C ASP A 255 -16.41 -29.23 -2.71
N THR A 256 -16.38 -27.95 -2.31
CA THR A 256 -15.15 -27.26 -1.89
C THR A 256 -14.53 -27.90 -0.65
N ILE A 257 -15.32 -28.15 0.39
CA ILE A 257 -14.83 -28.76 1.64
C ILE A 257 -14.38 -30.20 1.42
N LEU A 258 -15.07 -30.99 0.59
CA LEU A 258 -14.64 -32.35 0.24
C LEU A 258 -13.30 -32.34 -0.53
N LYS A 259 -13.14 -31.44 -1.51
CA LYS A 259 -11.86 -31.24 -2.21
C LYS A 259 -10.76 -30.85 -1.23
N LEU A 260 -11.03 -29.89 -0.34
CA LEU A 260 -10.10 -29.42 0.66
C LEU A 260 -9.66 -30.55 1.60
N MET A 261 -10.58 -31.37 2.09
CA MET A 261 -10.27 -32.53 2.92
C MET A 261 -9.50 -33.62 2.17
N THR A 262 -9.79 -33.84 0.88
CA THR A 262 -9.05 -34.83 0.09
C THR A 262 -7.60 -34.38 -0.11
N LEU A 263 -7.40 -33.12 -0.47
CA LEU A 263 -6.07 -32.53 -0.63
C LEU A 263 -5.34 -32.55 0.72
N ALA A 264 -5.94 -32.01 1.78
CA ALA A 264 -5.34 -31.97 3.11
C ALA A 264 -5.08 -33.36 3.72
N GLY A 265 -6.00 -34.30 3.51
CA GLY A 265 -6.00 -35.65 4.10
C GLY A 265 -4.92 -36.57 3.51
N ASN A 266 -4.65 -36.47 2.21
CA ASN A 266 -3.53 -37.16 1.57
C ASN A 266 -2.17 -36.82 2.24
N TYR A 267 -2.08 -35.67 2.93
CA TYR A 267 -0.86 -35.25 3.60
C TYR A 267 -0.73 -35.75 5.04
N VAL A 268 -1.83 -36.07 5.73
CA VAL A 268 -1.76 -36.74 7.04
C VAL A 268 -1.20 -38.16 6.86
N SER A 269 -1.55 -38.83 5.76
CA SER A 269 -0.92 -40.11 5.40
C SER A 269 0.58 -39.97 5.11
N ASP A 270 1.01 -38.97 4.33
CA ASP A 270 2.43 -38.77 3.99
C ASP A 270 3.31 -38.45 5.22
N GLN A 271 2.79 -37.71 6.21
CA GLN A 271 3.51 -37.43 7.47
C GLN A 271 3.65 -38.64 8.39
N VAL A 272 2.73 -39.61 8.32
CA VAL A 272 2.74 -40.82 9.16
C VAL A 272 3.60 -41.93 8.55
N THR A 273 3.85 -41.88 7.24
CA THR A 273 4.70 -42.84 6.52
C THR A 273 6.14 -42.37 6.26
N GLY A 274 6.51 -41.18 6.74
CA GLY A 274 7.85 -40.58 6.62
C GLY A 274 8.74 -40.82 7.83
#